data_AF-A0A8H4ELV7-F1
#
_entry.id   AF-A0A8H4ELV7-F1
#
_cell.length_a   1.000
_cell.length_b   1.000
_cell.length_c   1.000
_cell.angle_alpha   90.00
_cell.angle_beta   90.00
_cell.angle_gamma   90.00
#
_symmetry.space_group_name_H-M   'P 1'
#
loop_
_entity.id
_entity.type
_entity.pdbx_description
1 polymer ?
#
loop_
_entity_poly.entity_id
_entity_poly.type
_entity_poly.pdbx_seq_one_letter_code
_entity_poly.pdbx_strand_id
1 'polypeptide(L)'
;MLCFFLILSAIFSYVVCQMLPSPRYLQASALVDARFYFFGGYTSINSSFTNEVWYLDLSDITTTSWHKDADMPVEYVLGSACVSPIDNSTVLLVGGKMNTPNGHSNSSEINIFNSNNSQWKRPKVRLSNIATARIDISVVSKNDGKIFILGGISPDSAAWYDDMIIFDFTVMAWSKVSQLNGLKYADYTATLLPTGLIIYIGGRYNGKNTLAKMDNILIFDTKSSSWSNKIASGVSIGSRVGHSAVLTLNGSIIIYGGTSDDSNLGPQVLPDIAVLDVNSWAWSNPKISQTNAPPSLTFHSAALYGNYMIITFGRITSTFAVKSNNMTLNNNIYILDTQNYTWINTTKNTSEKGKFNYILLFGIGALLVAFSLVVVLIYKFKTRRQRQFKKTNSIHDTLNDERI
;
A
#
# COMPACT_ATOMS: atom_id res chain seq x y z
N MET A 1 -13.82 39.84 8.87
CA MET A 1 -14.25 38.45 9.14
C MET A 1 -14.12 37.58 7.88
N LEU A 2 -14.69 38.00 6.74
CA LEU A 2 -14.60 37.25 5.48
C LEU A 2 -13.16 36.97 5.00
N CYS A 3 -12.26 37.98 5.02
CA CYS A 3 -10.85 37.76 4.66
C CYS A 3 -10.10 36.83 5.63
N PHE A 4 -10.47 36.81 6.91
CA PHE A 4 -9.87 35.91 7.90
C PHE A 4 -10.30 34.46 7.63
N PHE A 5 -11.56 34.23 7.28
CA PHE A 5 -12.05 32.91 6.86
C PHE A 5 -11.45 32.45 5.53
N LEU A 6 -11.27 33.34 4.56
CA LEU A 6 -10.64 33.00 3.28
C LEU A 6 -9.14 32.68 3.43
N ILE A 7 -8.44 33.40 4.32
CA ILE A 7 -7.03 33.12 4.64
C ILE A 7 -6.89 31.82 5.45
N LEU A 8 -7.76 31.58 6.43
CA LEU A 8 -7.76 30.33 7.20
C LEU A 8 -8.14 29.13 6.31
N SER A 9 -9.10 29.30 5.40
CA SER A 9 -9.45 28.33 4.36
C SER A 9 -8.29 28.08 3.42
N ALA A 10 -7.60 29.10 2.94
CA ALA A 10 -6.45 28.95 2.06
C ALA A 10 -5.26 28.31 2.78
N ILE A 11 -5.02 28.65 4.05
CA ILE A 11 -3.99 28.00 4.89
C ILE A 11 -4.39 26.56 5.20
N PHE A 12 -5.67 26.25 5.44
CA PHE A 12 -6.13 24.87 5.64
C PHE A 12 -5.99 24.06 4.34
N SER A 13 -6.38 24.61 3.19
CA SER A 13 -6.18 23.99 1.88
C SER A 13 -4.70 23.88 1.48
N TYR A 14 -3.82 24.75 1.99
CA TYR A 14 -2.37 24.75 1.69
C TYR A 14 -1.54 23.97 2.72
N VAL A 15 -2.03 23.79 3.95
CA VAL A 15 -1.45 22.85 4.95
C VAL A 15 -1.88 21.42 4.63
N VAL A 16 -3.01 21.24 3.93
CA VAL A 16 -3.33 20.04 3.12
C VAL A 16 -2.48 20.03 1.83
N CYS A 17 -1.26 20.56 1.87
CA CYS A 17 -0.22 20.22 0.90
C CYS A 17 0.02 18.72 1.05
N GLN A 18 -0.56 17.98 0.11
CA GLN A 18 -0.56 16.53 -0.08
C GLN A 18 0.57 15.85 0.69
N MET A 19 0.25 15.30 1.86
CA MET A 19 1.20 14.40 2.51
C MET A 19 1.40 13.22 1.57
N LEU A 20 2.58 13.10 0.98
CA LEU A 20 2.94 11.97 0.13
C LEU A 20 3.51 10.85 1.00
N PRO A 21 3.23 9.59 0.69
CA PRO A 21 3.89 8.49 1.36
C PRO A 21 5.39 8.54 1.11
N SER A 22 6.18 8.17 2.12
CA SER A 22 7.59 7.84 1.91
C SER A 22 7.72 6.67 0.92
N PRO A 23 8.77 6.67 0.06
CA PRO A 23 9.12 5.50 -0.74
C PRO A 23 9.20 4.25 0.16
N ARG A 24 8.78 3.09 -0.34
CA ARG A 24 8.78 1.84 0.45
C ARG A 24 8.97 0.59 -0.39
N TYR A 25 9.24 -0.53 0.26
CA TYR A 25 9.30 -1.87 -0.35
C TYR A 25 8.88 -2.95 0.66
N LEU A 26 8.48 -4.13 0.17
CA LEU A 26 7.96 -5.26 0.96
C LEU A 26 6.70 -4.96 1.79
N GLN A 27 5.99 -3.88 1.45
CA GLN A 27 4.65 -3.61 1.95
C GLN A 27 3.66 -4.64 1.39
N ALA A 28 2.60 -4.92 2.15
CA ALA A 28 1.42 -5.57 1.58
C ALA A 28 0.52 -4.52 0.91
N SER A 29 -0.29 -4.95 -0.05
CA SER A 29 -1.21 -4.07 -0.75
C SER A 29 -2.48 -4.80 -1.17
N ALA A 30 -3.60 -4.09 -1.21
CA ALA A 30 -4.89 -4.63 -1.63
C ALA A 30 -5.73 -3.52 -2.30
N LEU A 31 -6.42 -3.85 -3.39
CA LEU A 31 -7.32 -2.92 -4.07
C LEU A 31 -8.75 -3.13 -3.57
N VAL A 32 -9.34 -2.10 -2.96
CA VAL A 32 -10.71 -2.08 -2.48
C VAL A 32 -11.49 -1.05 -3.28
N ASP A 33 -12.37 -1.51 -4.17
CA ASP A 33 -13.04 -0.66 -5.16
C ASP A 33 -12.02 0.18 -5.97
N ALA A 34 -12.10 1.51 -5.87
CA ALA A 34 -11.16 2.45 -6.50
C ALA A 34 -9.99 2.86 -5.59
N ARG A 35 -9.84 2.26 -4.40
CA ARG A 35 -8.78 2.62 -3.43
C ARG A 35 -7.73 1.53 -3.37
N PHE A 36 -6.53 1.82 -3.86
CA PHE A 36 -5.41 0.89 -3.77
C PHE A 36 -4.63 1.13 -2.48
N TYR A 37 -4.82 0.25 -1.49
CA TYR A 37 -4.23 0.33 -0.16
C TYR A 37 -2.82 -0.26 -0.10
N PHE A 38 -1.99 0.32 0.77
CA PHE A 38 -0.62 -0.12 1.08
C PHE A 38 -0.41 -0.12 2.59
N PHE A 39 0.13 -1.22 3.10
CA PHE A 39 0.27 -1.50 4.53
C PHE A 39 1.73 -1.76 4.88
N GLY A 40 2.30 -0.84 5.66
CA GLY A 40 3.63 -1.01 6.24
C GLY A 40 4.75 -0.94 5.21
N GLY A 41 5.73 -1.83 5.34
CA GLY A 41 6.93 -1.89 4.51
C GLY A 41 8.13 -1.14 5.11
N TYR A 42 9.29 -1.33 4.51
CA TYR A 42 10.49 -0.56 4.85
C TYR A 42 10.51 0.75 4.08
N THR A 43 10.83 1.87 4.76
CA THR A 43 10.89 3.20 4.13
C THR A 43 12.32 3.66 3.83
N SER A 44 13.33 3.03 4.41
CA SER A 44 14.73 3.22 4.04
C SER A 44 15.60 2.01 4.42
N ILE A 45 16.88 2.02 4.03
CA ILE A 45 17.85 0.99 4.43
C ILE A 45 18.08 1.11 5.94
N ASN A 46 17.96 0.00 6.67
CA ASN A 46 18.13 -0.08 8.13
C ASN A 46 17.07 0.67 8.97
N SER A 47 15.94 1.09 8.38
CA SER A 47 14.82 1.57 9.18
C SER A 47 14.05 0.41 9.80
N SER A 48 13.32 0.68 10.90
CA SER A 48 12.17 -0.15 11.21
C SER A 48 11.17 -0.10 10.04
N PHE A 49 10.39 -1.17 9.90
CA PHE A 49 9.27 -1.15 8.97
C PHE A 49 8.12 -0.39 9.62
N THR A 50 7.33 0.30 8.82
CA THR A 50 6.31 1.21 9.32
C THR A 50 5.00 0.50 9.64
N ASN A 51 4.16 1.13 10.48
CA ASN A 51 2.76 0.78 10.67
C ASN A 51 1.81 1.65 9.81
N GLU A 52 2.35 2.54 8.99
CA GLU A 52 1.54 3.45 8.17
C GLU A 52 0.63 2.73 7.19
N VAL A 53 -0.55 3.32 6.98
CA VAL A 53 -1.52 2.91 5.98
C VAL A 53 -1.78 4.08 5.04
N TRP A 54 -1.62 3.81 3.75
CA TRP A 54 -1.87 4.76 2.68
C TRP A 54 -2.77 4.13 1.65
N TYR A 55 -3.57 4.94 0.95
CA TYR A 55 -4.20 4.49 -0.28
C TYR A 55 -4.06 5.52 -1.39
N LEU A 56 -4.04 4.99 -2.61
CA LEU A 56 -4.13 5.75 -3.84
C LEU A 56 -5.58 5.70 -4.34
N ASP A 57 -6.21 6.85 -4.49
CA ASP A 57 -7.53 6.96 -5.11
C ASP A 57 -7.40 6.91 -6.64
N LEU A 58 -8.05 5.91 -7.24
CA LEU A 58 -8.06 5.60 -8.66
C LEU A 58 -9.40 5.95 -9.32
N SER A 59 -10.31 6.65 -8.63
CA SER A 59 -11.61 7.06 -9.17
C SER A 59 -11.47 7.86 -10.46
N ASP A 60 -10.42 8.68 -10.55
CA ASP A 60 -9.91 9.24 -11.80
C ASP A 60 -8.47 8.77 -12.03
N ILE A 61 -8.30 7.90 -13.03
CA ILE A 61 -7.00 7.29 -13.37
C ILE A 61 -5.99 8.32 -13.92
N THR A 62 -6.45 9.49 -14.35
CA THR A 62 -5.61 10.55 -14.89
C THR A 62 -5.09 11.50 -13.82
N THR A 63 -5.80 11.59 -12.68
CA THR A 63 -5.48 12.50 -11.57
C THR A 63 -5.57 11.78 -10.23
N THR A 64 -4.79 10.71 -10.07
CA THR A 64 -4.75 9.92 -8.84
C THR A 64 -4.26 10.74 -7.65
N SER A 65 -4.79 10.48 -6.44
CA SER A 65 -4.41 11.21 -5.23
C SER A 65 -4.09 10.29 -4.04
N TRP A 66 -3.11 10.68 -3.24
CA TRP A 66 -2.70 9.95 -2.04
C TRP A 66 -3.47 10.39 -0.81
N HIS A 67 -3.85 9.42 0.01
CA HIS A 67 -4.54 9.63 1.27
C HIS A 67 -3.88 8.79 2.37
N LYS A 68 -3.64 9.41 3.53
CA LYS A 68 -3.23 8.68 4.74
C LYS A 68 -4.48 8.15 5.43
N ASP A 69 -4.43 6.89 5.88
CA ASP A 69 -5.52 6.26 6.64
C ASP A 69 -5.07 5.95 8.08
N ALA A 70 -5.95 5.32 8.87
CA ALA A 70 -5.66 4.91 10.23
C ALA A 70 -4.48 3.92 10.27
N ASP A 71 -3.41 4.32 10.95
CA ASP A 71 -2.20 3.51 11.11
C ASP A 71 -2.51 2.13 11.74
N MET A 72 -1.78 1.11 11.33
CA MET A 72 -1.88 -0.22 11.89
C MET A 72 -1.53 -0.24 13.39
N PRO A 73 -2.13 -1.14 14.18
CA PRO A 73 -1.76 -1.33 15.58
C PRO A 73 -0.36 -1.95 15.76
N VAL A 74 0.25 -2.42 14.67
CA VAL A 74 1.56 -3.07 14.62
C VAL A 74 2.32 -2.56 13.39
N GLU A 75 3.65 -2.51 13.50
CA GLU A 75 4.49 -2.40 12.30
C GLU A 75 4.33 -3.69 11.48
N TYR A 76 4.37 -3.62 10.14
CA TYR A 76 4.12 -4.78 9.28
C TYR A 76 5.03 -4.84 8.04
N VAL A 77 5.56 -6.02 7.70
CA VAL A 77 6.38 -6.24 6.49
C VAL A 77 6.40 -7.72 6.08
N LEU A 78 6.77 -8.02 4.82
CA LEU A 78 6.98 -9.39 4.29
C LEU A 78 5.73 -10.31 4.34
N GLY A 79 4.58 -9.78 4.71
CA GLY A 79 3.31 -10.48 4.66
C GLY A 79 2.55 -10.12 3.39
N SER A 80 1.31 -10.60 3.31
CA SER A 80 0.42 -10.34 2.17
C SER A 80 -0.90 -9.75 2.64
N ALA A 81 -1.67 -9.19 1.73
CA ALA A 81 -3.01 -8.69 2.01
C ALA A 81 -3.98 -9.14 0.92
N CYS A 82 -5.24 -9.38 1.30
CA CYS A 82 -6.31 -9.64 0.36
C CYS A 82 -7.62 -9.01 0.84
N VAL A 83 -8.51 -8.70 -0.10
CA VAL A 83 -9.86 -8.24 0.21
C VAL A 83 -10.74 -9.44 0.47
N SER A 84 -11.57 -9.35 1.50
CA SER A 84 -12.65 -10.28 1.78
C SER A 84 -13.63 -10.26 0.61
N PRO A 85 -13.83 -11.37 -0.09
CA PRO A 85 -14.76 -11.42 -1.20
C PRO A 85 -16.22 -11.47 -0.73
N ILE A 86 -16.46 -11.52 0.58
CA ILE A 86 -17.80 -11.56 1.18
C ILE A 86 -18.42 -10.16 1.28
N ASP A 87 -17.62 -9.15 1.66
CA ASP A 87 -18.11 -7.80 1.92
C ASP A 87 -17.39 -6.70 1.13
N ASN A 88 -16.37 -7.07 0.34
CA ASN A 88 -15.57 -6.19 -0.52
C ASN A 88 -15.08 -4.90 0.16
N SER A 89 -14.91 -4.91 1.48
CA SER A 89 -14.50 -3.74 2.27
C SER A 89 -13.57 -4.10 3.41
N THR A 90 -13.58 -5.37 3.82
CA THR A 90 -12.65 -5.89 4.80
C THR A 90 -11.36 -6.35 4.11
N VAL A 91 -10.22 -5.79 4.51
CA VAL A 91 -8.89 -6.24 4.10
C VAL A 91 -8.30 -7.12 5.20
N LEU A 92 -7.81 -8.31 4.82
CA LEU A 92 -7.10 -9.22 5.70
C LEU A 92 -5.60 -9.14 5.41
N LEU A 93 -4.82 -8.82 6.43
CA LEU A 93 -3.36 -8.93 6.42
C LEU A 93 -2.99 -10.30 6.98
N VAL A 94 -2.23 -11.07 6.20
CA VAL A 94 -1.92 -12.47 6.47
C VAL A 94 -0.41 -12.67 6.51
N GLY A 95 0.06 -13.30 7.58
CA GLY A 95 1.48 -13.60 7.79
C GLY A 95 2.28 -12.34 8.09
N GLY A 96 3.51 -12.30 7.59
CA GLY A 96 4.40 -11.16 7.77
C GLY A 96 5.12 -11.15 9.11
N LYS A 97 6.12 -10.28 9.20
CA LYS A 97 6.76 -9.92 10.46
C LYS A 97 6.03 -8.71 11.01
N MET A 98 5.62 -8.79 12.28
CA MET A 98 4.93 -7.68 12.93
C MET A 98 5.59 -7.34 14.24
N ASN A 99 5.88 -6.06 14.47
CA ASN A 99 6.34 -5.58 15.76
C ASN A 99 5.20 -4.89 16.48
N THR A 100 4.92 -5.33 17.69
CA THR A 100 4.05 -4.57 18.61
C THR A 100 4.85 -3.43 19.25
N PRO A 101 4.19 -2.33 19.68
CA PRO A 101 4.85 -1.26 20.44
C PRO A 101 5.60 -1.75 21.70
N ASN A 102 5.18 -2.89 22.25
CA ASN A 102 5.78 -3.51 23.44
C ASN A 102 6.93 -4.50 23.09
N GLY A 103 7.47 -4.45 21.87
CA GLY A 103 8.66 -5.22 21.47
C GLY A 103 8.43 -6.70 21.19
N HIS A 104 7.19 -7.20 21.25
CA HIS A 104 6.89 -8.58 20.90
C HIS A 104 6.67 -8.70 19.39
N SER A 105 7.42 -9.60 18.75
CA SER A 105 7.27 -9.95 17.33
C SER A 105 6.19 -11.04 17.20
N ASN A 106 4.98 -10.66 16.80
CA ASN A 106 3.92 -11.63 16.49
C ASN A 106 3.85 -11.80 14.98
N SER A 107 3.91 -13.03 14.47
CA SER A 107 4.00 -13.30 13.04
C SER A 107 2.98 -14.32 12.53
N SER A 108 2.15 -14.87 13.43
CA SER A 108 1.14 -15.90 13.16
C SER A 108 -0.31 -15.39 13.15
N GLU A 109 -0.51 -14.08 13.07
CA GLU A 109 -1.82 -13.45 13.31
C GLU A 109 -2.39 -12.83 12.03
N ILE A 110 -3.71 -12.89 11.89
CA ILE A 110 -4.43 -12.12 10.89
C ILE A 110 -4.80 -10.79 11.52
N ASN A 111 -4.49 -9.69 10.85
CA ASN A 111 -5.03 -8.38 11.19
C ASN A 111 -6.10 -8.00 10.17
N ILE A 112 -7.19 -7.43 10.63
CA ILE A 112 -8.33 -7.06 9.80
C ILE A 112 -8.47 -5.55 9.80
N PHE A 113 -8.58 -4.96 8.61
CA PHE A 113 -8.86 -3.55 8.40
C PHE A 113 -10.19 -3.40 7.67
N ASN A 114 -11.07 -2.54 8.18
CA ASN A 114 -12.31 -2.18 7.51
C ASN A 114 -12.14 -0.84 6.80
N SER A 115 -12.18 -0.84 5.47
CA SER A 115 -11.95 0.35 4.65
C SER A 115 -13.10 1.37 4.67
N ASN A 116 -14.29 0.99 5.16
CA ASN A 116 -15.45 1.90 5.20
C ASN A 116 -15.41 2.85 6.40
N ASN A 117 -14.79 2.44 7.49
CA ASN A 117 -14.73 3.21 8.74
C ASN A 117 -13.31 3.34 9.32
N SER A 118 -12.30 2.89 8.58
CA SER A 118 -10.89 2.97 8.95
C SER A 118 -10.57 2.31 10.29
N GLN A 119 -11.24 1.20 10.61
CA GLN A 119 -11.06 0.51 11.88
C GLN A 119 -10.23 -0.77 11.74
N TRP A 120 -9.31 -0.95 12.69
CA TRP A 120 -8.53 -2.16 12.86
C TRP A 120 -9.19 -3.10 13.87
N LYS A 121 -9.19 -4.39 13.54
CA LYS A 121 -9.65 -5.45 14.44
C LYS A 121 -8.69 -6.61 14.39
N ARG A 122 -8.39 -7.14 15.57
CA ARG A 122 -7.75 -8.43 15.72
C ARG A 122 -8.82 -9.51 15.94
N PRO A 123 -9.04 -10.42 14.98
CA PRO A 123 -10.04 -11.45 15.12
C PRO A 123 -9.66 -12.50 16.18
N LYS A 124 -10.67 -13.01 16.89
CA LYS A 124 -10.54 -14.24 17.67
C LYS A 124 -10.68 -15.43 16.73
N VAL A 125 -9.59 -16.14 16.48
CA VAL A 125 -9.55 -17.31 15.59
C VAL A 125 -9.81 -18.57 16.41
N ARG A 126 -10.73 -19.43 15.96
CA ARG A 126 -11.23 -20.59 16.73
C ARG A 126 -10.20 -21.71 16.92
N LEU A 127 -9.08 -21.70 16.18
CA LEU A 127 -8.03 -22.71 16.24
C LEU A 127 -6.65 -22.04 16.08
N SER A 128 -5.88 -21.92 17.17
CA SER A 128 -4.54 -21.29 17.17
C SER A 128 -3.41 -22.22 16.71
N ASN A 129 -3.60 -23.54 16.77
CA ASN A 129 -2.49 -24.49 16.67
C ASN A 129 -2.06 -24.86 15.23
N ILE A 130 -2.77 -24.35 14.21
CA ILE A 130 -2.47 -24.62 12.78
C ILE A 130 -1.78 -23.41 12.11
N ALA A 131 -1.96 -22.21 12.66
CA ALA A 131 -1.40 -20.98 12.11
C ALA A 131 0.10 -20.88 12.42
N THR A 132 0.93 -21.43 11.55
CA THR A 132 2.38 -21.15 11.62
C THR A 132 2.67 -19.80 10.99
N ALA A 133 3.42 -18.99 11.73
CA ALA A 133 3.94 -17.72 11.27
C ALA A 133 4.73 -17.90 9.97
N ARG A 134 4.46 -17.07 8.98
CA ARG A 134 5.10 -17.17 7.67
C ARG A 134 5.24 -15.82 6.98
N ILE A 135 6.40 -15.63 6.36
CA ILE A 135 6.77 -14.50 5.51
C ILE A 135 7.00 -14.98 4.07
N ASP A 136 7.14 -14.03 3.15
CA ASP A 136 7.48 -14.29 1.74
C ASP A 136 6.40 -15.11 1.02
N ILE A 137 5.14 -14.78 1.32
CA ILE A 137 3.93 -15.42 0.79
C ILE A 137 3.14 -14.47 -0.11
N SER A 138 2.37 -15.05 -1.03
CA SER A 138 1.31 -14.37 -1.77
C SER A 138 0.00 -15.11 -1.51
N VAL A 139 -1.05 -14.37 -1.12
CA VAL A 139 -2.35 -14.96 -0.75
C VAL A 139 -3.41 -14.65 -1.79
N VAL A 140 -4.33 -15.59 -1.98
CA VAL A 140 -5.51 -15.40 -2.84
C VAL A 140 -6.78 -15.67 -2.05
N SER A 141 -7.79 -14.83 -2.25
CA SER A 141 -9.12 -15.01 -1.67
C SER A 141 -10.11 -15.53 -2.71
N LYS A 142 -10.92 -16.52 -2.32
CA LYS A 142 -11.98 -17.11 -3.15
C LYS A 142 -13.34 -16.69 -2.61
N ASN A 143 -14.33 -16.56 -3.50
CA ASN A 143 -15.68 -16.06 -3.20
C ASN A 143 -16.43 -16.79 -2.07
N ASP A 144 -16.02 -18.00 -1.70
CA ASP A 144 -16.56 -18.75 -0.56
C ASP A 144 -15.89 -18.37 0.78
N GLY A 145 -15.12 -17.27 0.83
CA GLY A 145 -14.47 -16.75 2.02
C GLY A 145 -13.17 -17.46 2.39
N LYS A 146 -12.66 -18.37 1.55
CA LYS A 146 -11.40 -19.09 1.78
C LYS A 146 -10.21 -18.29 1.25
N ILE A 147 -9.16 -18.21 2.06
CA ILE A 147 -7.90 -17.56 1.72
C ILE A 147 -6.81 -18.62 1.73
N PHE A 148 -6.14 -18.79 0.60
CA PHE A 148 -5.17 -19.87 0.37
C PHE A 148 -3.75 -19.33 0.50
N ILE A 149 -2.92 -20.04 1.27
CA ILE A 149 -1.52 -19.68 1.48
C ILE A 149 -0.66 -20.93 1.32
N LEU A 150 0.26 -20.91 0.35
CA LEU A 150 1.23 -21.98 0.10
C LEU A 150 2.57 -21.64 0.76
N GLY A 151 3.20 -22.60 1.43
CA GLY A 151 4.59 -22.50 1.86
C GLY A 151 4.93 -21.21 2.62
N GLY A 152 5.96 -20.51 2.19
CA GLY A 152 6.54 -19.39 2.90
C GLY A 152 7.60 -19.83 3.90
N ILE A 153 8.15 -18.86 4.63
CA ILE A 153 9.30 -19.05 5.51
C ILE A 153 8.91 -18.65 6.93
N SER A 154 9.29 -19.46 7.92
CA SER A 154 9.20 -19.10 9.32
C SER A 154 10.05 -17.86 9.59
N PRO A 155 9.48 -16.75 10.09
CA PRO A 155 10.24 -15.54 10.37
C PRO A 155 11.26 -15.72 11.51
N ASP A 156 11.05 -16.70 12.40
CA ASP A 156 11.92 -16.94 13.55
C ASP A 156 13.01 -17.97 13.26
N SER A 157 12.64 -19.11 12.68
CA SER A 157 13.57 -20.22 12.44
C SER A 157 14.18 -20.23 11.04
N ALA A 158 13.70 -19.37 10.13
CA ALA A 158 13.99 -19.41 8.70
C ALA A 158 13.65 -20.77 8.03
N ALA A 159 12.87 -21.63 8.69
CA ALA A 159 12.42 -22.89 8.13
C ALA A 159 11.39 -22.65 7.02
N TRP A 160 11.57 -23.31 5.88
CA TRP A 160 10.65 -23.23 4.75
C TRP A 160 9.54 -24.27 4.87
N TYR A 161 8.33 -23.88 4.52
CA TYR A 161 7.15 -24.74 4.55
C TYR A 161 6.82 -25.33 3.17
N ASP A 162 6.30 -26.55 3.19
CA ASP A 162 5.80 -27.33 2.03
C ASP A 162 4.28 -27.55 2.08
N ASP A 163 3.60 -26.89 3.03
CA ASP A 163 2.16 -27.04 3.23
C ASP A 163 1.36 -25.92 2.60
N MET A 164 0.07 -26.19 2.41
CA MET A 164 -0.90 -25.14 2.15
C MET A 164 -1.84 -25.04 3.35
N ILE A 165 -1.98 -23.83 3.88
CA ILE A 165 -2.97 -23.51 4.91
C ILE A 165 -4.07 -22.65 4.29
N ILE A 166 -5.29 -22.86 4.78
CA ILE A 166 -6.46 -22.11 4.35
C ILE A 166 -7.07 -21.44 5.58
N PHE A 167 -7.27 -20.12 5.48
CA PHE A 167 -8.12 -19.40 6.43
C PHE A 167 -9.53 -19.29 5.87
N ASP A 168 -10.52 -19.76 6.62
CA ASP A 168 -11.93 -19.55 6.30
C ASP A 168 -12.44 -18.34 7.08
N PHE A 169 -12.70 -17.25 6.37
CA PHE A 169 -13.18 -15.99 6.95
C PHE A 169 -14.63 -16.09 7.47
N THR A 170 -15.43 -17.04 6.98
CA THR A 170 -16.84 -17.16 7.40
C THR A 170 -16.97 -17.77 8.80
N VAL A 171 -16.07 -18.70 9.14
CA VAL A 171 -16.04 -19.38 10.45
C VAL A 171 -14.87 -18.97 11.33
N MET A 172 -13.98 -18.11 10.82
CA MET A 172 -12.79 -17.60 11.49
C MET A 172 -11.89 -18.73 12.00
N ALA A 173 -11.53 -19.64 11.09
CA ALA A 173 -10.77 -20.85 11.42
C ALA A 173 -9.72 -21.18 10.36
N TRP A 174 -8.62 -21.76 10.82
CA TRP A 174 -7.57 -22.32 9.97
C TRP A 174 -7.83 -23.79 9.67
N SER A 175 -7.47 -24.20 8.47
CA SER A 175 -7.38 -25.59 8.06
C SER A 175 -6.09 -25.82 7.28
N LYS A 176 -5.62 -27.08 7.26
CA LYS A 176 -4.43 -27.49 6.51
C LYS A 176 -4.86 -28.38 5.35
N VAL A 177 -4.32 -28.12 4.17
CA VAL A 177 -4.46 -28.98 2.99
C VAL A 177 -3.19 -29.80 2.80
N SER A 178 -3.31 -30.89 2.03
CA SER A 178 -2.22 -31.80 1.67
C SER A 178 -0.93 -31.09 1.31
N GLN A 179 0.19 -31.70 1.71
CA GLN A 179 1.54 -31.22 1.43
C GLN A 179 1.85 -31.24 -0.07
N LEU A 180 2.72 -30.34 -0.52
CA LEU A 180 3.23 -30.27 -1.89
C LEU A 180 4.33 -31.33 -2.13
N ASN A 181 4.09 -32.59 -1.71
CA ASN A 181 5.06 -33.69 -1.82
C ASN A 181 6.48 -33.32 -1.32
N GLY A 182 6.61 -32.52 -0.25
CA GLY A 182 7.89 -32.08 0.29
C GLY A 182 8.52 -30.86 -0.39
N LEU A 183 7.93 -30.32 -1.46
CA LEU A 183 8.44 -29.14 -2.15
C LEU A 183 8.16 -27.88 -1.33
N LYS A 184 9.22 -27.29 -0.78
CA LYS A 184 9.14 -26.08 0.03
C LYS A 184 9.17 -24.86 -0.90
N TYR A 185 8.26 -23.90 -0.76
CA TYR A 185 8.04 -22.86 -1.77
C TYR A 185 7.83 -21.47 -1.13
N ALA A 186 8.43 -20.40 -1.67
CA ALA A 186 8.30 -19.03 -1.17
C ALA A 186 8.57 -17.98 -2.28
N ASP A 187 8.34 -16.69 -2.01
CA ASP A 187 8.63 -15.54 -2.90
C ASP A 187 7.89 -15.51 -4.25
N TYR A 188 6.87 -16.36 -4.40
CA TYR A 188 6.08 -16.50 -5.60
C TYR A 188 4.97 -15.45 -5.66
N THR A 189 4.40 -15.25 -6.85
CA THR A 189 3.08 -14.61 -7.01
C THR A 189 2.00 -15.67 -7.13
N ALA A 190 0.83 -15.43 -6.55
CA ALA A 190 -0.34 -16.30 -6.66
C ALA A 190 -1.51 -15.55 -7.31
N THR A 191 -2.24 -16.22 -8.20
CA THR A 191 -3.38 -15.65 -8.92
C THR A 191 -4.51 -16.67 -8.99
N LEU A 192 -5.71 -16.31 -8.50
CA LEU A 192 -6.90 -17.16 -8.63
C LEU A 192 -7.63 -16.86 -9.94
N LEU A 193 -7.81 -17.88 -10.78
CA LEU A 193 -8.59 -17.80 -12.02
C LEU A 193 -10.08 -18.02 -11.75
N PRO A 194 -10.99 -17.50 -12.61
CA PRO A 194 -12.43 -17.75 -12.52
C PRO A 194 -12.80 -19.25 -12.58
N THR A 195 -11.94 -20.07 -13.17
CA THR A 195 -12.10 -21.53 -13.23
C THR A 195 -12.01 -22.21 -11.86
N GLY A 196 -11.43 -21.53 -10.87
CA GLY A 196 -11.12 -22.08 -9.54
C GLY A 196 -9.69 -22.62 -9.41
N LEU A 197 -8.84 -22.42 -10.42
CA LEU A 197 -7.42 -22.75 -10.37
C LEU A 197 -6.63 -21.59 -9.74
N ILE A 198 -5.71 -21.91 -8.83
CA ILE A 198 -4.71 -20.96 -8.32
C ILE A 198 -3.41 -21.23 -9.06
N ILE A 199 -2.86 -20.18 -9.66
CA ILE A 199 -1.63 -20.19 -10.45
C ILE A 199 -0.51 -19.58 -9.61
N TYR A 200 0.58 -20.31 -9.44
CA TYR A 200 1.78 -19.87 -8.74
C TYR A 200 2.91 -19.65 -9.74
N ILE A 201 3.47 -18.44 -9.77
CA ILE A 201 4.49 -18.03 -10.76
C ILE A 201 5.73 -17.49 -10.05
N GLY A 202 6.90 -17.92 -10.54
CA GLY A 202 8.20 -17.51 -10.02
C GLY A 202 8.42 -17.92 -8.57
N GLY A 203 9.24 -17.17 -7.84
CA GLY A 203 9.61 -17.52 -6.47
C GLY A 203 10.80 -18.47 -6.41
N ARG A 204 10.85 -19.24 -5.32
CA ARG A 204 11.95 -20.13 -4.98
C ARG A 204 11.44 -21.45 -4.45
N TYR A 205 12.25 -22.49 -4.58
CA TYR A 205 11.96 -23.78 -3.97
C TYR A 205 13.17 -24.42 -3.29
N ASN A 206 12.91 -25.14 -2.19
CA ASN A 206 13.92 -25.88 -1.43
C ASN A 206 15.13 -25.02 -0.95
N GLY A 207 14.93 -23.72 -0.73
CA GLY A 207 15.92 -22.80 -0.17
C GLY A 207 16.15 -21.54 -1.03
N LYS A 208 16.99 -20.64 -0.53
CA LYS A 208 17.20 -19.31 -1.13
C LYS A 208 17.89 -19.31 -2.49
N ASN A 209 18.66 -20.37 -2.79
CA ASN A 209 19.55 -20.43 -3.96
C ASN A 209 18.91 -21.03 -5.21
N THR A 210 17.64 -21.43 -5.17
CA THR A 210 17.00 -22.12 -6.29
C THR A 210 15.71 -21.41 -6.66
N LEU A 211 15.80 -20.61 -7.72
CA LEU A 211 14.64 -19.93 -8.29
C LEU A 211 13.75 -20.92 -9.04
N ALA A 212 12.44 -20.75 -8.93
CA ALA A 212 11.50 -21.45 -9.78
C ALA A 212 11.66 -21.01 -11.24
N LYS A 213 11.55 -21.94 -12.17
CA LYS A 213 11.52 -21.62 -13.59
C LYS A 213 10.17 -21.02 -13.96
N MET A 214 10.17 -19.97 -14.79
CA MET A 214 8.94 -19.29 -15.20
C MET A 214 8.10 -20.11 -16.18
N ASP A 215 8.69 -21.10 -16.85
CA ASP A 215 7.99 -22.03 -17.73
C ASP A 215 7.26 -23.14 -16.96
N ASN A 216 7.64 -23.42 -15.70
CA ASN A 216 6.98 -24.44 -14.89
C ASN A 216 5.96 -23.80 -13.97
N ILE A 217 4.69 -23.84 -14.38
CA ILE A 217 3.60 -23.22 -13.67
C ILE A 217 2.98 -24.23 -12.71
N LEU A 218 3.11 -23.95 -11.40
CA LEU A 218 2.48 -24.74 -10.36
C LEU A 218 1.01 -24.32 -10.22
N ILE A 219 0.12 -25.31 -10.18
CA ILE A 219 -1.32 -25.11 -10.19
C ILE A 219 -1.96 -25.87 -9.03
N PHE A 220 -2.84 -25.20 -8.29
CA PHE A 220 -3.74 -25.84 -7.34
C PHE A 220 -5.19 -25.72 -7.81
N ASP A 221 -5.89 -26.84 -7.93
CA ASP A 221 -7.32 -26.85 -8.22
C ASP A 221 -8.13 -26.81 -6.91
N THR A 222 -8.85 -25.70 -6.67
CA THR A 222 -9.63 -25.51 -5.44
C THR A 222 -10.90 -26.35 -5.37
N LYS A 223 -11.31 -27.02 -6.45
CA LYS A 223 -12.50 -27.90 -6.49
C LYS A 223 -12.12 -29.32 -6.12
N SER A 224 -11.07 -29.87 -6.75
CA SER A 224 -10.57 -31.23 -6.45
C SER A 224 -9.57 -31.27 -5.31
N SER A 225 -9.07 -30.12 -4.86
CA SER A 225 -8.01 -29.99 -3.86
C SER A 225 -6.72 -30.73 -4.26
N SER A 226 -6.35 -30.63 -5.54
CA SER A 226 -5.21 -31.34 -6.11
C SER A 226 -4.20 -30.41 -6.76
N TRP A 227 -2.93 -30.79 -6.67
CA TRP A 227 -1.83 -30.11 -7.32
C TRP A 227 -1.59 -30.66 -8.73
N SER A 228 -1.17 -29.79 -9.63
CA SER A 228 -0.68 -30.15 -10.96
C SER A 228 0.38 -29.15 -11.40
N ASN A 229 1.13 -29.50 -12.45
CA ASN A 229 2.09 -28.60 -13.07
C ASN A 229 1.78 -28.46 -14.55
N LYS A 230 2.03 -27.27 -15.10
CA LYS A 230 1.90 -27.00 -16.52
C LYS A 230 3.19 -26.38 -17.03
N ILE A 231 3.72 -26.95 -18.10
CA ILE A 231 4.84 -26.37 -18.82
C ILE A 231 4.31 -25.34 -19.83
N ALA A 232 4.58 -24.07 -19.56
CA ALA A 232 4.27 -22.97 -20.46
C ALA A 232 5.30 -22.90 -21.59
N SER A 233 4.81 -22.55 -22.78
CA SER A 233 5.61 -22.39 -24.00
C SER A 233 5.84 -20.91 -24.32
N GLY A 234 6.39 -20.59 -25.49
CA GLY A 234 6.53 -19.21 -25.97
C GLY A 234 7.89 -18.61 -25.67
N VAL A 235 7.92 -17.31 -25.37
CA VAL A 235 9.18 -16.59 -25.11
C VAL A 235 9.79 -17.02 -23.77
N SER A 236 11.12 -17.08 -23.72
CA SER A 236 11.84 -17.39 -22.48
C SER A 236 11.77 -16.20 -21.52
N ILE A 237 11.32 -16.46 -20.29
CA ILE A 237 11.19 -15.48 -19.21
C ILE A 237 12.16 -15.87 -18.10
N GLY A 238 13.03 -14.94 -17.69
CA GLY A 238 13.98 -15.20 -16.61
C GLY A 238 13.28 -15.45 -15.26
N SER A 239 13.77 -16.45 -14.52
CA SER A 239 13.36 -16.75 -13.15
C SER A 239 13.56 -15.56 -12.22
N ARG A 240 12.59 -15.32 -11.33
CA ARG A 240 12.54 -14.09 -10.53
C ARG A 240 11.76 -14.23 -9.22
N VAL A 241 12.10 -13.36 -8.28
CA VAL A 241 11.38 -13.07 -7.03
C VAL A 241 11.02 -11.59 -6.95
N GLY A 242 10.10 -11.22 -6.06
CA GLY A 242 9.72 -9.82 -5.81
C GLY A 242 9.08 -9.12 -7.02
N HIS A 243 8.63 -9.89 -8.01
CA HIS A 243 7.79 -9.43 -9.11
C HIS A 243 6.34 -9.33 -8.65
N SER A 244 5.53 -8.53 -9.33
CA SER A 244 4.08 -8.54 -9.15
C SER A 244 3.40 -9.31 -10.28
N ALA A 245 2.17 -9.75 -10.04
CA ALA A 245 1.32 -10.38 -11.04
C ALA A 245 -0.12 -9.85 -10.90
N VAL A 246 -0.79 -9.61 -12.04
CA VAL A 246 -2.21 -9.25 -12.09
C VAL A 246 -2.95 -10.09 -13.12
N LEU A 247 -4.19 -10.49 -12.80
CA LEU A 247 -5.09 -11.16 -13.74
C LEU A 247 -5.92 -10.14 -14.49
N THR A 248 -5.74 -10.04 -15.80
CA THR A 248 -6.52 -9.16 -16.68
C THR A 248 -7.94 -9.67 -16.90
N LEU A 249 -8.83 -8.75 -17.29
CA LEU A 249 -10.24 -9.08 -17.58
C LEU A 249 -10.40 -10.07 -18.75
N ASN A 250 -9.44 -10.13 -19.67
CA ASN A 250 -9.40 -11.11 -20.76
C ASN A 250 -8.76 -12.46 -20.38
N GLY A 251 -8.42 -12.66 -19.10
CA GLY A 251 -7.93 -13.94 -18.58
C GLY A 251 -6.43 -14.18 -18.75
N SER A 252 -5.62 -13.16 -19.04
CA SER A 252 -4.16 -13.28 -19.06
C SER A 252 -3.55 -12.89 -17.70
N ILE A 253 -2.38 -13.43 -17.38
CA ILE A 253 -1.61 -13.00 -16.21
C ILE A 253 -0.46 -12.12 -16.71
N ILE A 254 -0.44 -10.86 -16.29
CA ILE A 254 0.67 -9.94 -16.56
C ILE A 254 1.58 -9.93 -15.33
N ILE A 255 2.88 -10.18 -15.54
CA ILE A 255 3.89 -9.99 -14.50
C ILE A 255 4.72 -8.74 -14.76
N TYR A 256 5.17 -8.06 -13.70
CA TYR A 256 6.06 -6.91 -13.78
C TYR A 256 7.29 -7.05 -12.87
N GLY A 257 8.47 -6.71 -13.40
CA GLY A 257 9.73 -6.54 -12.69
C GLY A 257 10.26 -7.82 -12.03
N GLY A 258 10.91 -7.66 -10.88
CA GLY A 258 11.52 -8.72 -10.09
C GLY A 258 13.04 -8.79 -10.23
N THR A 259 13.64 -9.73 -9.50
CA THR A 259 15.09 -9.96 -9.50
C THR A 259 15.42 -11.44 -9.38
N SER A 260 16.61 -11.85 -9.84
CA SER A 260 17.12 -13.21 -9.67
C SER A 260 17.90 -13.39 -8.36
N ASP A 261 18.25 -12.32 -7.65
CA ASP A 261 18.97 -12.41 -6.38
C ASP A 261 18.62 -11.20 -5.48
N ASP A 262 17.95 -11.41 -4.36
CA ASP A 262 17.57 -10.33 -3.44
C ASP A 262 18.68 -9.92 -2.44
N SER A 263 19.83 -10.60 -2.46
CA SER A 263 20.95 -10.34 -1.54
C SER A 263 21.79 -9.11 -1.92
N ASN A 264 21.89 -8.75 -3.21
CA ASN A 264 22.73 -7.66 -3.72
C ASN A 264 21.99 -6.76 -4.71
N LEU A 265 21.25 -5.75 -4.22
CA LEU A 265 20.42 -4.82 -5.02
C LEU A 265 19.94 -5.45 -6.33
N GLY A 266 19.06 -6.43 -6.15
CA GLY A 266 19.06 -7.58 -7.01
C GLY A 266 19.12 -7.29 -8.51
N PRO A 267 19.95 -8.04 -9.27
CA PRO A 267 20.09 -7.85 -10.69
C PRO A 267 18.72 -7.91 -11.37
N GLN A 268 18.47 -6.96 -12.27
CA GLN A 268 17.28 -6.91 -13.11
C GLN A 268 17.12 -8.24 -13.86
N VAL A 269 15.89 -8.71 -13.97
CA VAL A 269 15.55 -9.88 -14.77
C VAL A 269 14.65 -9.49 -15.92
N LEU A 270 15.03 -9.90 -17.13
CA LEU A 270 14.29 -9.59 -18.35
C LEU A 270 13.33 -10.73 -18.77
N PRO A 271 12.26 -10.39 -19.51
CA PRO A 271 11.75 -9.02 -19.70
C PRO A 271 11.11 -8.48 -18.41
N ASP A 272 11.02 -7.16 -18.27
CA ASP A 272 10.32 -6.56 -17.11
C ASP A 272 8.82 -6.86 -17.16
N ILE A 273 8.22 -6.89 -18.36
CA ILE A 273 6.83 -7.30 -18.55
C ILE A 273 6.78 -8.61 -19.34
N ALA A 274 6.01 -9.57 -18.82
CA ALA A 274 5.65 -10.77 -19.55
C ALA A 274 4.17 -11.09 -19.32
N VAL A 275 3.56 -11.75 -20.29
CA VAL A 275 2.14 -12.08 -20.28
C VAL A 275 1.97 -13.56 -20.52
N LEU A 276 1.34 -14.24 -19.57
CA LEU A 276 0.93 -15.63 -19.69
C LEU A 276 -0.53 -15.68 -20.13
N ASP A 277 -0.78 -16.20 -21.33
CA ASP A 277 -2.12 -16.62 -21.72
C ASP A 277 -2.42 -17.96 -21.04
N VAL A 278 -3.40 -17.99 -20.13
CA VAL A 278 -3.75 -19.19 -19.35
C VAL A 278 -4.61 -20.19 -20.13
N ASN A 279 -5.11 -19.83 -21.32
CA ASN A 279 -5.82 -20.74 -22.21
C ASN A 279 -4.82 -21.54 -23.05
N SER A 280 -3.85 -20.87 -23.66
CA SER A 280 -2.82 -21.52 -24.48
C SER A 280 -1.60 -21.97 -23.68
N TRP A 281 -1.42 -21.47 -22.47
CA TRP A 281 -0.21 -21.64 -21.65
C TRP A 281 1.04 -21.23 -22.41
N ALA A 282 1.01 -20.02 -22.97
CA ALA A 282 2.12 -19.44 -23.70
C ALA A 282 2.50 -18.09 -23.11
N TRP A 283 3.80 -17.92 -22.86
CA TRP A 283 4.39 -16.64 -22.53
C TRP A 283 4.55 -15.81 -23.80
N SER A 284 4.23 -14.53 -23.67
CA SER A 284 4.54 -13.49 -24.63
C SER A 284 5.23 -12.30 -23.94
N ASN A 285 6.00 -11.55 -24.71
CA ASN A 285 6.61 -10.30 -24.29
C ASN A 285 6.10 -9.21 -25.24
N PRO A 286 5.03 -8.48 -24.88
CA PRO A 286 4.46 -7.45 -25.74
C PRO A 286 5.48 -6.34 -26.00
N LYS A 287 5.43 -5.75 -27.20
CA LYS A 287 6.27 -4.59 -27.52
C LYS A 287 5.67 -3.35 -26.89
N ILE A 288 6.29 -2.88 -25.81
CA ILE A 288 5.82 -1.73 -25.03
C ILE A 288 6.67 -0.51 -25.35
N SER A 289 6.03 0.65 -25.54
CA SER A 289 6.73 1.91 -25.67
C SER A 289 7.59 2.20 -24.43
N GLN A 290 8.82 2.65 -24.64
CA GLN A 290 9.71 3.06 -23.55
C GLN A 290 9.41 4.48 -23.05
N THR A 291 8.55 5.22 -23.75
CA THR A 291 8.08 6.53 -23.29
C THR A 291 7.33 6.36 -21.97
N ASN A 292 7.78 7.06 -20.92
CA ASN A 292 7.23 6.98 -19.55
C ASN A 292 7.33 5.61 -18.88
N ALA A 293 8.13 4.69 -19.43
CA ALA A 293 8.27 3.36 -18.84
C ALA A 293 8.87 3.44 -17.41
N PRO A 294 8.36 2.64 -16.47
CA PRO A 294 8.97 2.47 -15.17
C PRO A 294 10.39 1.94 -15.28
N PRO A 295 11.26 2.25 -14.31
CA PRO A 295 12.48 1.48 -14.12
C PRO A 295 12.10 0.05 -13.73
N SER A 296 13.00 -0.92 -13.91
CA SER A 296 12.77 -2.26 -13.36
C SER A 296 12.71 -2.20 -11.83
N LEU A 297 11.64 -2.79 -11.26
CA LEU A 297 11.33 -2.76 -9.84
C LEU A 297 11.29 -4.16 -9.26
N THR A 298 11.69 -4.31 -8.00
CA THR A 298 11.45 -5.50 -7.18
C THR A 298 10.84 -5.13 -5.84
N PHE A 299 10.03 -6.02 -5.27
CA PHE A 299 9.31 -5.82 -4.00
C PHE A 299 8.42 -4.56 -4.00
N HIS A 300 7.86 -4.26 -5.17
CA HIS A 300 6.86 -3.22 -5.41
C HIS A 300 5.45 -3.78 -5.24
N SER A 301 4.45 -2.90 -5.29
CA SER A 301 3.04 -3.28 -5.31
C SER A 301 2.46 -3.08 -6.70
N ALA A 302 1.58 -3.99 -7.11
CA ALA A 302 0.73 -3.78 -8.27
C ALA A 302 -0.68 -4.32 -8.06
N ALA A 303 -1.64 -3.71 -8.75
CA ALA A 303 -3.02 -4.16 -8.81
C ALA A 303 -3.64 -3.80 -10.17
N LEU A 304 -4.67 -4.54 -10.58
CA LEU A 304 -5.47 -4.21 -11.74
C LEU A 304 -6.72 -3.44 -11.32
N TYR A 305 -6.90 -2.24 -11.87
CA TYR A 305 -8.13 -1.46 -11.76
C TYR A 305 -8.71 -1.20 -13.15
N GLY A 306 -9.87 -1.79 -13.45
CA GLY A 306 -10.41 -1.81 -14.80
C GLY A 306 -9.45 -2.51 -15.77
N ASN A 307 -9.00 -1.79 -16.81
CA ASN A 307 -8.01 -2.27 -17.78
C ASN A 307 -6.58 -1.81 -17.45
N TYR A 308 -6.35 -1.20 -16.29
CA TYR A 308 -5.09 -0.56 -15.96
C TYR A 308 -4.35 -1.31 -14.87
N MET A 309 -3.11 -1.71 -15.15
CA MET A 309 -2.19 -2.21 -14.13
C MET A 309 -1.49 -1.01 -13.48
N ILE A 310 -1.71 -0.84 -12.18
CA ILE A 310 -1.13 0.23 -11.37
C ILE A 310 0.10 -0.33 -10.68
N ILE A 311 1.26 0.32 -10.84
CA ILE A 311 2.52 -0.10 -10.24
C ILE A 311 3.08 1.07 -9.44
N THR A 312 3.45 0.83 -8.19
CA THR A 312 4.12 1.84 -7.37
C THR A 312 4.98 1.21 -6.28
N PHE A 313 5.79 2.04 -5.62
CA PHE A 313 6.78 1.64 -4.63
C PHE A 313 7.81 0.63 -5.17
N GLY A 314 8.55 -0.01 -4.28
CA GLY A 314 9.58 -1.01 -4.56
C GLY A 314 10.99 -0.44 -4.69
N ARG A 315 11.94 -1.37 -4.82
CA ARG A 315 13.36 -1.09 -5.06
C ARG A 315 13.61 -1.04 -6.54
N ILE A 316 14.38 -0.06 -6.99
CA ILE A 316 14.89 -0.02 -8.37
C ILE A 316 16.03 -1.05 -8.47
N THR A 317 15.91 -1.97 -9.42
CA THR A 317 16.95 -2.97 -9.71
C THR A 317 18.01 -2.39 -10.65
N SER A 318 19.23 -2.92 -10.59
CA SER A 318 20.31 -2.57 -11.52
C SER A 318 20.64 -3.72 -12.46
N THR A 319 21.23 -3.40 -13.62
CA THR A 319 21.72 -4.41 -14.57
C THR A 319 22.87 -5.27 -14.02
N PHE A 320 23.57 -4.77 -13.00
CA PHE A 320 24.65 -5.46 -12.31
C PHE A 320 24.32 -5.60 -10.82
N ALA A 321 24.87 -6.62 -10.16
CA ALA A 321 24.77 -6.74 -8.71
C ALA A 321 25.57 -5.61 -8.05
N VAL A 322 24.89 -4.75 -7.30
CA VAL A 322 25.52 -3.62 -6.57
C VAL A 322 25.41 -3.88 -5.07
N LYS A 323 26.45 -3.48 -4.31
CA LYS A 323 26.45 -3.59 -2.84
C LYS A 323 25.21 -2.88 -2.26
N SER A 324 24.55 -3.53 -1.29
CA SER A 324 23.23 -3.17 -0.75
C SER A 324 23.07 -1.73 -0.26
N ASN A 325 24.15 -1.07 0.13
CA ASN A 325 24.14 0.28 0.72
C ASN A 325 23.70 1.42 -0.23
N ASN A 326 23.57 1.15 -1.54
CA ASN A 326 23.17 2.13 -2.55
C ASN A 326 21.74 1.91 -3.07
N MET A 327 20.82 1.49 -2.19
CA MET A 327 19.44 1.19 -2.57
C MET A 327 18.66 2.45 -2.97
N THR A 328 18.13 2.45 -4.19
CA THR A 328 17.18 3.46 -4.65
C THR A 328 15.77 2.91 -4.57
N LEU A 329 14.90 3.62 -3.85
CA LEU A 329 13.47 3.29 -3.76
C LEU A 329 12.68 4.10 -4.78
N ASN A 330 11.70 3.45 -5.40
CA ASN A 330 10.71 4.11 -6.23
C ASN A 330 9.58 4.65 -5.35
N ASN A 331 9.10 5.84 -5.70
CA ASN A 331 7.89 6.42 -5.12
C ASN A 331 6.91 6.91 -6.19
N ASN A 332 7.21 6.71 -7.47
CA ASN A 332 6.33 7.13 -8.56
C ASN A 332 5.22 6.09 -8.77
N ILE A 333 4.13 6.54 -9.38
CA ILE A 333 3.04 5.68 -9.84
C ILE A 333 3.19 5.54 -11.35
N TYR A 334 3.07 4.31 -11.83
CA TYR A 334 3.08 3.96 -13.25
C TYR A 334 1.79 3.22 -13.58
N ILE A 335 1.16 3.59 -14.70
CA ILE A 335 -0.12 3.06 -15.12
C ILE A 335 0.02 2.49 -16.53
N LEU A 336 -0.12 1.17 -16.64
CA LEU A 336 -0.09 0.44 -17.90
C LEU A 336 -1.52 0.16 -18.36
N ASP A 337 -1.90 0.64 -19.54
CA ASP A 337 -3.07 0.13 -20.26
C ASP A 337 -2.77 -1.31 -20.73
N THR A 338 -3.49 -2.28 -20.16
CA THR A 338 -3.27 -3.71 -20.42
C THR A 338 -3.88 -4.19 -21.75
N GLN A 339 -4.71 -3.38 -22.42
CA GLN A 339 -5.28 -3.74 -23.71
C GLN A 339 -4.29 -3.47 -24.84
N ASN A 340 -3.60 -2.32 -24.77
CA ASN A 340 -2.69 -1.86 -25.83
C ASN A 340 -1.21 -1.92 -25.42
N TYR A 341 -0.93 -2.26 -24.17
CA TYR A 341 0.41 -2.27 -23.57
C TYR A 341 1.13 -0.92 -23.72
N THR A 342 0.47 0.16 -23.30
CA THR A 342 0.99 1.53 -23.33
C THR A 342 0.96 2.19 -21.96
N TRP A 343 2.02 2.93 -21.62
CA TRP A 343 2.07 3.75 -20.41
C TRP A 343 1.29 5.04 -20.60
N ILE A 344 0.26 5.27 -19.78
CA ILE A 344 -0.66 6.40 -19.99
C ILE A 344 -0.34 7.63 -19.15
N ASN A 345 0.16 7.47 -17.91
CA ASN A 345 0.53 8.58 -17.03
C ASN A 345 1.54 8.11 -15.97
N THR A 346 2.64 8.84 -15.83
CA THR A 346 3.60 8.67 -14.72
C THR A 346 3.50 9.89 -13.83
N THR A 347 2.80 9.79 -12.70
CA THR A 347 2.79 10.86 -11.71
C THR A 347 4.03 10.75 -10.86
N LYS A 348 4.93 11.75 -10.98
CA LYS A 348 6.07 11.86 -10.09
C LYS A 348 5.58 12.35 -8.73
N ASN A 349 5.82 11.56 -7.69
CA ASN A 349 5.65 11.99 -6.31
C ASN A 349 6.84 12.88 -5.92
N THR A 350 6.95 14.06 -6.53
CA THR A 350 7.95 15.04 -6.08
C THR A 350 7.40 15.72 -4.84
N SER A 351 7.97 15.40 -3.68
CA SER A 351 8.06 16.40 -2.63
C SER A 351 8.95 17.51 -3.19
N GLU A 352 8.37 18.52 -3.85
CA GLU A 352 8.98 19.82 -3.66
C GLU A 352 8.93 20.02 -2.15
N LYS A 353 10.09 20.00 -1.49
CA LYS A 353 10.24 20.76 -0.25
C LYS A 353 9.95 22.18 -0.67
N GLY A 354 8.67 22.54 -0.79
CA GLY A 354 8.24 23.92 -0.93
C GLY A 354 8.94 24.60 0.21
N LYS A 355 9.90 25.48 -0.13
CA LYS A 355 10.62 26.27 0.87
C LYS A 355 9.52 26.86 1.73
N PHE A 356 9.39 26.35 2.96
CA PHE A 356 8.45 26.89 3.93
C PHE A 356 8.79 28.38 4.00
N ASN A 357 7.92 29.22 3.44
CA ASN A 357 8.25 30.61 3.27
C ASN A 357 7.94 31.27 4.63
N TYR A 358 8.87 31.11 5.58
CA TYR A 358 8.74 31.61 6.96
C TYR A 358 8.38 33.10 6.98
N ILE A 359 8.78 33.84 5.96
CA ILE A 359 8.41 35.25 5.72
C ILE A 359 6.89 35.44 5.64
N LEU A 360 6.18 34.53 4.97
CA LEU A 360 4.72 34.59 4.86
C LEU A 360 4.04 34.31 6.21
N LEU A 361 4.57 33.35 6.99
CA LEU A 361 4.07 33.01 8.33
C LEU A 361 4.31 34.15 9.34
N PHE A 362 5.50 34.76 9.32
CA PHE A 362 5.81 35.94 10.14
C PHE A 362 4.96 37.14 9.73
N GLY A 363 4.73 37.34 8.42
CA GLY A 363 3.85 38.40 7.92
C GLY A 363 2.40 38.24 8.39
N ILE A 364 1.86 37.02 8.32
CA ILE A 364 0.50 36.70 8.78
C ILE A 364 0.40 36.82 10.30
N GLY A 365 1.39 36.33 11.04
CA GLY A 365 1.47 36.46 12.50
C GLY A 365 1.49 37.93 12.95
N ALA A 366 2.29 38.77 12.30
CA ALA A 366 2.36 40.20 12.57
C ALA A 366 1.02 40.92 12.28
N LEU A 367 0.34 40.56 11.19
CA LEU A 367 -0.98 41.09 10.83
C LEU A 367 -2.07 40.70 11.85
N LEU A 368 -2.04 39.47 12.38
CA LEU A 368 -2.98 39.01 13.42
C LEU A 368 -2.78 39.73 14.75
N VAL A 369 -1.52 39.98 15.14
CA VAL A 369 -1.20 40.77 16.34
C VAL A 369 -1.65 42.22 16.17
N ALA A 370 -1.35 42.84 15.02
CA ALA A 370 -1.80 44.20 14.72
C ALA A 370 -3.33 44.33 14.72
N PHE A 371 -4.04 43.37 14.12
CA PHE A 371 -5.50 43.34 14.13
C PHE A 371 -6.06 43.21 15.55
N SER A 372 -5.48 42.33 16.36
CA SER A 372 -5.89 42.15 17.77
C SER A 372 -5.70 43.43 18.58
N LEU A 373 -4.59 44.15 18.37
CA LEU A 373 -4.33 45.45 19.00
C LEU A 373 -5.36 46.51 18.58
N VAL A 374 -5.73 46.57 17.30
CA VAL A 374 -6.75 47.49 16.79
C VAL A 374 -8.13 47.19 17.41
N VAL A 375 -8.52 45.92 17.52
CA VAL A 375 -9.78 45.53 18.18
C VAL A 375 -9.80 45.93 19.65
N VAL A 376 -8.70 45.71 20.38
CA VAL A 376 -8.55 46.14 21.78
C VAL A 376 -8.63 47.66 21.90
N LEU A 377 -8.01 48.41 20.98
CA LEU A 377 -8.08 49.87 20.95
C LEU A 377 -9.50 50.38 20.68
N ILE A 378 -10.22 49.79 19.72
CA ILE A 378 -11.62 50.14 19.43
C ILE A 378 -12.50 49.85 20.64
N TYR A 379 -12.30 48.70 21.31
CA TYR A 379 -13.03 48.36 22.53
C TYR A 379 -12.75 49.34 23.67
N LYS A 380 -11.49 49.69 23.90
CA LYS A 380 -11.07 50.70 24.90
C LYS A 380 -11.63 52.09 24.56
N PHE A 381 -11.67 52.46 23.28
CA PHE A 381 -12.23 53.73 22.84
C PHE A 381 -13.75 53.79 23.08
N LYS A 382 -14.48 52.72 22.72
CA LYS A 382 -15.93 52.62 22.91
C LYS A 382 -16.31 52.66 24.40
N THR A 383 -15.58 51.95 25.24
CA THR A 383 -15.79 51.95 26.70
C THR A 383 -15.44 53.30 27.34
N ARG A 384 -14.38 53.99 26.90
CA ARG A 384 -14.07 55.37 27.34
C ARG A 384 -15.17 56.35 26.94
N ARG A 385 -15.67 56.29 25.70
CA ARG A 385 -16.76 57.14 25.21
C ARG A 385 -18.04 56.92 26.01
N GLN A 386 -18.40 55.67 26.32
CA GLN A 386 -19.56 55.37 27.17
C GLN A 386 -19.39 55.91 28.60
N ARG A 387 -18.19 55.86 29.18
CA ARG A 387 -17.90 56.45 30.50
C ARG A 387 -18.01 57.99 30.47
N GLN A 388 -17.55 58.64 29.41
CA GLN A 388 -17.69 60.09 29.25
C GLN A 388 -19.16 60.50 29.11
N PHE A 389 -19.95 59.82 28.27
CA PHE A 389 -21.40 60.06 28.15
C PHE A 389 -22.16 59.89 29.46
N LYS A 390 -21.84 58.87 30.27
CA LYS A 390 -22.45 58.71 31.60
C LYS A 390 -22.08 59.86 32.55
N LYS A 391 -20.87 60.41 32.44
CA LYS A 391 -20.41 61.53 33.28
C LYS A 391 -21.05 62.85 32.87
N THR A 392 -21.27 63.11 31.57
CA THR A 392 -21.99 64.32 31.11
C THR A 392 -23.46 64.30 31.50
N ASN A 393 -24.12 63.13 31.44
CA ASN A 393 -25.52 63.02 31.87
C ASN A 393 -25.66 63.19 33.39
N SER A 394 -24.76 62.66 34.21
CA SER A 394 -24.85 62.85 35.66
C SER A 394 -24.60 64.30 36.10
N ILE A 395 -23.83 65.08 35.34
CA ILE A 395 -23.64 66.53 35.59
C ILE A 395 -24.92 67.31 35.23
N HIS A 396 -25.63 66.87 34.18
CA HIS A 396 -26.89 67.49 33.77
C HIS A 396 -28.02 67.22 34.77
N ASP A 397 -28.06 66.04 35.37
CA ASP A 397 -29.05 65.68 36.39
C ASP A 397 -28.81 66.47 37.70
N THR A 398 -27.55 66.65 38.14
CA THR A 398 -27.23 67.46 39.32
C THR A 398 -27.53 68.96 39.17
N LEU A 399 -27.51 69.50 37.95
CA LEU A 399 -27.83 70.92 37.70
C LEU A 399 -29.35 71.18 37.63
N ASN A 400 -30.17 70.15 37.42
CA ASN A 400 -31.63 70.27 37.45
C ASN A 400 -32.20 70.13 38.87
N ASP A 401 -31.51 69.43 39.78
CA ASP A 401 -31.94 69.30 41.18
C ASP A 401 -31.65 70.55 42.05
N GLU A 402 -30.81 71.49 41.59
CA GLU A 402 -30.56 72.78 42.28
C GLU A 402 -31.51 73.92 41.83
N ARG A 403 -32.55 73.62 41.03
CA ARG A 403 -33.49 74.62 40.48
C ARG A 403 -34.96 74.44 40.92
N ILE A 404 -35.20 73.80 42.06
CA ILE A 404 -36.52 73.70 42.71
C ILE A 404 -36.49 74.40 44.07
#